data_AF-A0AAJ4XXR9-F1
#
_entry.id   AF-A0AAJ4XXR9-F1
#
_cell.length_a   1.000
_cell.length_b   1.000
_cell.length_c   1.000
_cell.angle_alpha   90.00
_cell.angle_beta   90.00
_cell.angle_gamma   90.00
#
_symmetry.space_group_name_H-M   'P 1'
#
loop_
_entity.id
_entity.type
_entity.pdbx_description
1 polymer ?
#
loop_
_entity_poly.entity_id
_entity_poly.type
_entity_poly.pdbx_seq_one_letter_code
_entity_poly.pdbx_strand_id
1 'polypeptide(L)' 'MSRSDRAATMYLAETEAAELHTGRPRGVLYRWAREGRVTRHRGRHGRTLWDLEELPTHIPGQPLPEPPKRRMSGGS' A
#
# COMPACT_ATOMS: atom_id res chain seq x y z
N MET A 1 27.19 1.10 -25.05
CA MET A 1 25.72 1.17 -25.21
C MET A 1 25.17 -0.23 -25.00
N SER A 2 24.11 -0.54 -24.26
CA SER A 2 23.20 0.24 -23.43
C SER A 2 22.90 -0.68 -22.24
N ARG A 3 22.94 -0.12 -21.03
CA ARG A 3 22.26 -0.70 -19.89
C ARG A 3 20.79 -0.72 -20.30
N SER A 4 20.31 -1.84 -20.83
CA SER A 4 18.88 -2.11 -20.91
C SER A 4 18.43 -2.21 -19.46
N ASP A 5 18.23 -1.02 -18.89
CA ASP A 5 17.34 -0.75 -17.79
C ASP A 5 16.05 -1.43 -18.22
N ARG A 6 15.88 -2.70 -17.84
CA ARG A 6 14.57 -3.25 -17.63
C ARG A 6 13.98 -2.26 -16.64
N ALA A 7 13.25 -1.29 -17.16
CA ALA A 7 12.24 -0.59 -16.40
C ALA A 7 11.29 -1.71 -15.97
N ALA A 8 11.66 -2.42 -14.89
CA ALA A 8 10.72 -3.12 -14.05
C ALA A 8 9.65 -2.07 -13.82
N THR A 9 8.50 -2.30 -14.44
CA THR A 9 7.42 -1.32 -14.45
C THR A 9 6.92 -1.31 -13.01
N MET A 10 7.58 -0.54 -12.15
CA MET A 10 7.17 -0.37 -10.77
C MET A 10 5.79 0.24 -10.81
N TYR A 11 4.79 -0.56 -10.47
CA TYR A 11 3.40 -0.14 -10.42
C TYR A 11 3.20 0.66 -9.14
N LEU A 12 3.61 1.92 -9.19
CA LEU A 12 3.48 2.84 -8.07
C LEU A 12 2.05 3.37 -8.00
N ALA A 13 1.38 3.12 -6.88
CA ALA A 13 0.01 3.55 -6.64
C ALA A 13 -0.10 4.47 -5.43
N GLU A 14 -1.03 5.42 -5.47
CA GLU A 14 -1.36 6.22 -4.29
C GLU A 14 -1.96 5.34 -3.19
N THR A 15 -2.00 5.88 -1.96
CA THR A 15 -2.47 5.11 -0.80
C THR A 15 -3.88 4.57 -0.99
N GLU A 16 -4.79 5.36 -1.58
CA GLU A 16 -6.17 4.92 -1.85
C GLU A 16 -6.22 3.74 -2.83
N ALA A 17 -5.44 3.80 -3.92
CA ALA A 17 -5.34 2.71 -4.87
C ALA A 17 -4.69 1.45 -4.26
N ALA A 18 -3.71 1.62 -3.36
CA ALA A 18 -3.11 0.52 -2.62
C ALA A 18 -4.09 -0.12 -1.61
N GLU A 19 -4.97 0.67 -0.99
CA GLU A 19 -6.05 0.17 -0.14
C GLU A 19 -7.03 -0.69 -0.95
N LEU A 20 -7.43 -0.23 -2.13
CA LEU A 20 -8.31 -0.98 -3.04
C LEU A 20 -7.63 -2.26 -3.55
N HIS A 21 -6.35 -2.19 -3.89
CA HIS A 21 -5.58 -3.33 -4.40
C HIS A 21 -5.43 -4.45 -3.36
N THR A 22 -5.21 -4.08 -2.10
CA THR A 22 -4.98 -5.04 -1.01
C THR A 22 -6.23 -5.40 -0.22
N GLY A 23 -7.29 -4.61 -0.33
CA GLY A 23 -8.43 -4.65 0.58
C GLY A 23 -8.07 -4.31 2.03
N ARG A 24 -6.92 -3.65 2.28
CA ARG A 24 -6.42 -3.32 3.61
C ARG A 24 -6.40 -1.80 3.81
N PRO A 25 -6.69 -1.31 5.02
CA PRO A 25 -6.62 0.12 5.30
C PRO A 25 -5.17 0.64 5.28
N ARG A 26 -5.01 1.94 5.05
CA ARG A 26 -3.72 2.65 5.02
C ARG A 26 -2.83 2.34 6.22
N GLY A 27 -3.41 2.21 7.41
CA GLY A 27 -2.65 1.93 8.64
C GLY A 27 -1.89 0.60 8.57
N VAL A 28 -2.46 -0.40 7.90
CA VAL A 28 -1.79 -1.69 7.65
C VAL A 28 -0.65 -1.52 6.65
N LEU A 29 -0.85 -0.74 5.58
CA LEU A 29 0.20 -0.42 4.61
C LEU A 29 1.39 0.27 5.28
N TYR A 30 1.14 1.30 6.10
CA TYR A 30 2.18 1.98 6.89
C TYR A 30 2.88 1.07 7.89
N ARG A 31 2.15 0.15 8.52
CA ARG A 31 2.75 -0.87 9.39
C ARG A 31 3.68 -1.79 8.60
N TRP A 32 3.26 -2.29 7.44
CA TRP A 32 4.09 -3.14 6.59
C TRP A 32 5.34 -2.42 6.11
N ALA A 33 5.24 -1.12 5.76
CA ALA A 33 6.42 -0.33 5.42
C ALA A 33 7.38 -0.19 6.59
N ARG A 34 6.85 -0.01 7.82
CA ARG A 34 7.68 0.04 9.03
C ARG A 34 8.34 -1.30 9.35
N GLU A 35 7.67 -2.40 9.03
CA GLU A 35 8.19 -3.77 9.14
C GLU A 35 9.16 -4.15 8.02
N GLY A 36 9.36 -3.29 7.00
CA GLY A 36 10.23 -3.56 5.85
C GLY A 36 9.67 -4.59 4.87
N ARG A 37 8.35 -4.84 4.90
CA ARG A 37 7.68 -5.78 4.00
C ARG A 37 7.30 -5.17 2.65
N VAL A 38 7.10 -3.86 2.63
CA VAL A 38 6.70 -3.09 1.45
C VAL A 38 7.45 -1.77 1.43
N THR A 39 7.69 -1.26 0.25
CA THR A 39 8.45 -0.06 0.00
C THR A 39 7.49 1.09 -0.24
N ARG A 40 7.74 2.20 0.47
CA ARG A 40 7.03 3.45 0.27
C ARG A 40 7.94 4.42 -0.48
N HIS A 41 7.43 4.95 -1.57
CA HIS A 41 8.09 5.95 -2.38
C HIS A 41 7.50 7.32 -2.10
N ARG A 42 8.35 8.35 -2.13
CA ARG A 42 7.90 9.73 -2.02
C ARG A 42 7.56 10.24 -3.42
N GLY A 43 6.27 10.37 -3.70
CA GLY A 43 5.76 10.97 -4.92
C GLY A 43 5.92 12.49 -4.95
N ARG A 44 5.57 13.09 -6.09
CA ARG A 44 5.55 14.54 -6.25
C ARG A 44 4.53 15.17 -5.30
N HIS A 45 4.80 16.39 -4.83
CA HIS A 45 3.93 17.13 -3.89
C HIS A 45 3.70 16.44 -2.53
N GLY A 46 4.64 15.60 -2.08
CA GLY A 46 4.56 14.98 -0.75
C GLY A 46 3.57 13.82 -0.65
N ARG A 47 3.10 13.29 -1.78
CA ARG A 47 2.25 12.08 -1.81
C ARG A 47 3.08 10.84 -1.49
N THR A 48 2.47 9.87 -0.81
CA THR A 48 3.06 8.54 -0.59
C THR A 48 2.59 7.61 -1.68
N LEU A 49 3.53 7.02 -2.41
CA LEU A 49 3.30 5.99 -3.41
C LEU A 49 3.76 4.64 -2.88
N TRP A 50 3.03 3.59 -3.23
CA TRP A 50 3.25 2.22 -2.81
C TRP A 50 3.55 1.36 -4.02
N ASP A 51 4.54 0.49 -3.90
CA ASP A 51 4.79 -0.51 -4.93
C ASP A 51 3.74 -1.63 -4.85
N LEU A 52 2.88 -1.72 -5.86
CA LEU A 52 1.85 -2.75 -5.93
C LEU A 52 2.42 -4.16 -6.10
N GLU A 53 3.62 -4.32 -6.67
CA GLU A 53 4.23 -5.65 -6.84
C GLU A 53 4.66 -6.26 -5.50
N GLU A 54 5.02 -5.42 -4.54
CA GLU A 54 5.36 -5.85 -3.17
C GLU A 54 4.13 -6.03 -2.29
N LEU A 55 2.98 -5.46 -2.69
CA LEU A 55 1.75 -5.59 -1.93
C LEU A 55 1.14 -6.98 -2.14
N PRO A 56 0.68 -7.65 -1.06
CA PRO A 56 -0.04 -8.90 -1.21
C PRO A 56 -1.33 -8.64 -1.97
N THR A 57 -1.46 -9.24 -3.15
CA THR A 57 -2.65 -9.15 -3.99
C THR A 57 -3.82 -9.82 -3.27
N HIS A 58 -4.93 -9.11 -3.08
CA HIS A 58 -6.12 -9.73 -2.51
C HIS A 58 -6.73 -10.70 -3.53
N ILE A 59 -6.78 -11.99 -3.20
CA ILE A 59 -7.41 -13.00 -4.06
C ILE A 59 -8.93 -12.76 -4.03
N PRO A 60 -9.60 -12.58 -5.18
CA PRO A 60 -11.05 -12.44 -5.22
C PRO A 60 -11.70 -13.71 -4.65
N GLY A 61 -12.45 -13.56 -3.55
CA GLY A 61 -13.07 -14.66 -2.82
C GLY A 61 -12.63 -14.79 -1.35
N GLN A 62 -11.53 -14.14 -0.93
CA GLN A 62 -11.30 -13.98 0.51
C GLN A 62 -12.22 -12.89 1.08
N PRO A 63 -12.80 -13.09 2.28
CA PRO A 63 -13.53 -12.01 2.94
C PRO A 63 -12.57 -10.87 3.19
N LEU A 64 -12.97 -9.64 2.83
CA LEU A 64 -12.19 -8.48 3.22
C LEU A 64 -12.04 -8.53 4.75
N PRO A 65 -10.81 -8.39 5.26
CA PRO A 65 -10.60 -8.24 6.68
C PRO A 65 -11.42 -7.03 7.15
N GLU A 66 -12.21 -7.20 8.22
CA GLU A 66 -13.01 -6.10 8.74
C GLU A 66 -12.14 -4.84 8.86
N PRO A 67 -12.59 -3.70 8.34
CA PRO A 67 -11.87 -2.44 8.54
C PRO A 67 -11.67 -2.28 10.05
N PRO A 68 -10.47 -1.90 10.50
CA PRO A 68 -10.18 -1.78 11.92
C PRO A 68 -11.25 -0.87 12.51
N LYS A 69 -12.00 -1.41 13.48
CA LYS A 69 -13.04 -0.67 14.20
C LYS A 69 -12.40 0.65 14.63
N ARG A 70 -12.81 1.77 14.02
CA ARG A 70 -12.44 3.11 14.49
C ARG A 70 -12.83 3.11 15.97
N ARG A 71 -11.84 3.06 16.88
CA ARG A 71 -12.09 3.50 18.25
C ARG A 71 -12.40 4.98 18.11
N MET A 72 -13.69 5.31 18.05
CA MET A 72 -14.14 6.62 18.47
C MET A 72 -13.70 6.71 19.93
N SER A 73 -12.58 7.36 20.17
CA SER A 73 -12.24 7.87 21.49
C SER A 73 -13.33 8.89 21.83
N GLY A 74 -14.40 8.41 22.46
CA GLY A 74 -15.32 9.25 23.20
C GLY A 74 -14.51 9.93 24.29
N GLY A 75 -14.31 11.23 24.12
CA GLY A 75 -13.75 12.08 25.17
C GLY A 75 -14.67 12.06 26.37
N SER A 76 -14.04 11.91 27.54
CA SER A 76 -14.64 12.13 28.85
C SER A 76 -15.10 13.57 29.04
#